data_AF-A0A952YWW6-F1
#
_entry.id   AF-A0A952YWW6-F1
#
_cell.length_a   1.000
_cell.length_b   1.000
_cell.length_c   1.000
_cell.angle_alpha   90.00
_cell.angle_beta   90.00
_cell.angle_gamma   90.00
#
_symmetry.space_group_name_H-M   'P 1'
#
loop_
_entity.id
_entity.type
_entity.pdbx_description
1 polymer ?
#
loop_
_entity_poly.entity_id
_entity_poly.type
_entity_poly.pdbx_seq_one_letter_code
_entity_poly.pdbx_strand_id
1 'polypeptide(L)'
;MIASGDSGGPSFIIEGGEFKLVGVHSFGATFGLGFGDIDNDLNSSFGELGGDTYLLPNADWIASITAVPEPETYLMLLTGLFAIGTIVRRRKNQHSA
;
A
#
# COMPACT_ATOMS: atom_id res chain seq x y z
N MET A 1 -2.76 21.81 -0.92
CA MET A 1 -1.57 21.40 -0.15
C MET A 1 -2.07 20.44 0.93
N ILE A 2 -1.20 19.91 1.79
CA ILE A 2 -1.60 19.02 2.90
C ILE A 2 -1.84 19.86 4.15
N ALA A 3 -2.90 19.59 4.90
CA ALA A 3 -3.14 20.22 6.18
C ALA A 3 -2.63 19.32 7.33
N SER A 4 -2.56 19.86 8.55
CA SER A 4 -2.06 19.12 9.72
C SER A 4 -2.79 17.78 9.97
N GLY A 5 -4.07 17.69 9.61
CA GLY A 5 -4.88 16.46 9.75
C GLY A 5 -4.56 15.36 8.74
N ASP A 6 -3.83 15.66 7.67
CA ASP A 6 -3.52 14.71 6.59
C ASP A 6 -2.23 13.93 6.86
N SER A 7 -1.54 14.20 7.97
CA SER A 7 -0.27 13.54 8.32
C SER A 7 -0.40 12.01 8.35
N GLY A 8 0.56 11.31 7.74
CA GLY A 8 0.51 9.86 7.53
C GLY A 8 -0.37 9.42 6.35
N GLY A 9 -1.06 10.34 5.70
CA GLY A 9 -1.85 10.09 4.49
C GLY A 9 -0.99 9.84 3.24
N PRO A 10 -1.63 9.37 2.14
CA PRO A 10 -0.93 8.95 0.93
C PRO A 10 -0.74 10.06 -0.11
N SER A 11 0.44 10.07 -0.73
CA SER A 11 0.68 10.77 -2.00
C SER A 11 0.68 9.82 -3.19
N PHE A 12 -0.12 10.15 -4.20
CA PHE A 12 -0.28 9.31 -5.38
C PHE A 12 0.23 9.97 -6.67
N ILE A 13 0.71 9.15 -7.59
CA ILE A 13 0.80 9.48 -9.01
C ILE A 13 -0.19 8.64 -9.80
N ILE A 14 -0.60 9.11 -10.97
CA ILE A 14 -1.36 8.32 -11.93
C ILE A 14 -0.40 7.82 -13.01
N GLU A 15 -0.24 6.51 -13.11
CA GLU A 15 0.58 5.87 -14.14
C GLU A 15 -0.22 4.75 -14.79
N GLY A 16 -0.40 4.80 -16.12
CA GLY A 16 -1.17 3.80 -16.84
C GLY A 16 -2.68 3.77 -16.49
N GLY A 17 -3.21 4.83 -15.89
CA GLY A 17 -4.59 4.89 -15.42
C GLY A 17 -4.80 4.36 -14.00
N GLU A 18 -3.73 3.97 -13.30
CA GLU A 18 -3.78 3.48 -11.93
C GLU A 18 -3.13 4.48 -10.97
N PHE A 19 -3.72 4.60 -9.77
CA PHE A 19 -3.11 5.35 -8.68
C PHE A 19 -2.00 4.52 -8.04
N LYS A 20 -0.78 5.04 -8.07
CA LYS A 20 0.39 4.45 -7.41
C LYS A 20 0.81 5.29 -6.23
N LEU A 21 0.92 4.65 -5.07
CA LEU A 21 1.42 5.29 -3.85
C LEU A 21 2.92 5.54 -3.98
N VAL A 22 3.35 6.80 -3.85
CA VAL A 22 4.76 7.20 -3.99
C VAL A 22 5.33 7.90 -2.78
N GLY A 23 4.47 8.42 -1.90
CA GLY A 23 4.89 9.15 -0.71
C GLY A 23 3.89 9.04 0.42
N VAL A 24 4.35 9.39 1.62
CA VAL A 24 3.52 9.52 2.82
C VAL A 24 3.70 10.92 3.39
N HIS A 25 2.60 11.63 3.64
CA HIS A 25 2.60 12.98 4.18
C HIS A 25 3.35 13.04 5.50
N SER A 26 4.40 13.88 5.55
CA SER A 26 5.30 13.94 6.70
C SER A 26 5.21 15.28 7.44
N PHE A 27 5.37 16.39 6.73
CA PHE A 27 5.40 17.71 7.37
C PHE A 27 4.82 18.79 6.48
N GLY A 28 4.31 19.85 7.11
CA GLY A 28 4.01 21.14 6.51
C GLY A 28 4.84 22.24 7.15
N ALA A 29 5.06 23.33 6.43
CA ALA A 29 5.75 24.51 6.91
C ALA A 29 5.14 25.78 6.32
N THR A 30 4.97 26.79 7.18
CA THR A 30 4.65 28.17 6.81
C THR A 30 5.89 29.04 7.07
N PHE A 31 6.11 30.05 6.23
CA PHE A 31 7.09 31.10 6.48
C PHE A 31 6.45 32.40 7.02
N GLY A 32 5.12 32.40 7.16
CA GLY A 32 4.32 33.50 7.70
C GLY A 32 4.03 34.65 6.73
N LEU A 33 3.13 35.52 7.19
CA LEU A 33 2.71 36.77 6.55
C LEU A 33 3.91 37.67 6.30
N GLY A 34 4.38 37.69 5.06
CA GLY A 34 5.55 38.47 4.63
C GLY A 34 6.60 37.65 3.89
N PHE A 35 6.49 36.32 3.91
CA PHE A 35 7.40 35.40 3.20
C PHE A 35 6.67 34.49 2.21
N GLY A 36 5.53 34.94 1.69
CA GLY A 36 4.79 34.28 0.61
C GLY A 36 3.52 33.56 1.05
N ASP A 37 3.34 33.34 2.35
CA ASP A 37 2.09 32.84 2.94
C ASP A 37 1.01 33.95 2.97
N ILE A 38 -0.25 33.54 2.79
CA ILE A 38 -1.43 34.40 2.89
C ILE A 38 -1.85 34.66 4.34
N ASP A 39 -1.43 33.82 5.29
CA ASP A 39 -1.63 34.01 6.73
C ASP A 39 -0.45 33.45 7.56
N ASN A 40 -0.63 33.32 8.88
CA ASN A 40 0.40 32.82 9.81
C ASN A 40 0.07 31.42 10.33
N ASP A 41 -0.98 30.80 9.83
CA ASP A 41 -1.48 29.50 10.27
C ASP A 41 -1.06 28.43 9.27
N LEU A 42 -0.63 27.27 9.74
CA LEU A 42 -0.34 26.12 8.86
C LEU A 42 -1.65 25.39 8.54
N ASN A 43 -2.34 25.79 7.48
CA ASN A 43 -3.72 25.40 7.19
C ASN A 43 -3.97 24.97 5.72
N SER A 44 -2.92 24.66 4.96
CA SER A 44 -2.96 24.36 3.53
C SER A 44 -3.36 25.56 2.66
N SER A 45 -3.03 26.77 3.11
CA SER A 45 -3.21 27.97 2.30
C SER A 45 -2.15 28.12 1.20
N PHE A 46 -2.28 29.17 0.40
CA PHE A 46 -1.30 29.49 -0.64
C PHE A 46 -0.03 30.07 0.00
N GLY A 47 1.13 29.54 -0.42
CA GLY A 47 2.44 30.00 0.05
C GLY A 47 3.10 29.07 1.08
N GLU A 48 2.37 28.07 1.55
CA GLU A 48 2.90 27.02 2.40
C GLU A 48 3.71 25.96 1.61
N LEU A 49 4.59 25.25 2.32
CA LEU A 49 5.32 24.10 1.81
C LEU A 49 4.89 22.82 2.52
N GLY A 50 4.85 21.72 1.77
CA GLY A 50 4.64 20.37 2.29
C GLY A 50 5.76 19.43 1.85
N GLY A 51 6.02 18.41 2.65
CA GLY A 51 6.99 17.36 2.34
C GLY A 51 6.47 15.97 2.69
N ASP A 52 6.76 15.04 1.79
CA ASP A 52 6.42 13.63 1.92
C ASP A 52 7.67 12.76 2.10
N THR A 53 7.52 11.66 2.83
CA THR A 53 8.51 10.58 2.82
C THR A 53 8.39 9.82 1.51
N TYR A 54 9.42 9.89 0.66
CA TYR A 54 9.48 9.15 -0.60
C TYR A 54 9.62 7.64 -0.34
N LEU A 55 8.79 6.81 -0.98
CA LEU A 55 8.71 5.39 -0.64
C LEU A 55 9.79 4.50 -1.25
N LEU A 56 10.34 4.87 -2.41
CA LEU A 56 11.24 3.98 -3.14
C LEU A 56 12.49 3.55 -2.34
N PRO A 57 13.15 4.44 -1.57
CA PRO A 57 14.28 4.04 -0.71
C PRO A 57 13.88 3.08 0.42
N ASN A 58 12.59 3.03 0.77
CA ASN A 58 12.05 2.18 1.82
C ASN A 58 11.39 0.90 1.27
N ALA A 59 11.46 0.64 -0.04
CA ALA A 59 10.77 -0.48 -0.69
C ALA A 59 11.12 -1.84 -0.08
N ASP A 60 12.39 -2.09 0.24
CA ASP A 60 12.83 -3.37 0.84
C ASP A 60 12.23 -3.57 2.24
N TRP A 61 12.19 -2.50 3.05
CA TRP A 61 11.56 -2.56 4.37
C TRP A 61 10.05 -2.80 4.25
N ILE A 62 9.37 -2.07 3.36
CA ILE A 62 7.93 -2.26 3.10
C ILE A 62 7.68 -3.70 2.68
N ALA A 63 8.45 -4.24 1.73
CA ALA A 63 8.33 -5.62 1.30
C ALA A 63 8.56 -6.60 2.45
N SER A 64 9.51 -6.34 3.36
CA SER A 64 9.78 -7.21 4.51
C SER A 64 8.63 -7.30 5.52
N ILE A 65 7.80 -6.26 5.63
CA ILE A 65 6.65 -6.23 6.54
C ILE A 65 5.30 -6.55 5.85
N THR A 66 5.26 -6.43 4.52
CA THR A 66 4.07 -6.71 3.69
C THR A 66 4.11 -8.05 2.97
N ALA A 67 5.24 -8.77 3.03
CA ALA A 67 5.36 -10.17 2.63
C ALA A 67 4.53 -11.07 3.56
N VAL A 68 3.21 -10.92 3.49
CA VAL A 68 2.23 -11.79 4.11
C VAL A 68 1.92 -12.87 3.08
N PRO A 69 2.30 -14.14 3.29
CA PRO A 69 1.72 -15.22 2.51
C PRO A 69 0.21 -15.14 2.72
N GLU A 70 -0.58 -14.96 1.66
CA GLU A 70 -2.03 -14.97 1.82
C GLU A 70 -2.41 -16.29 2.52
N PRO A 71 -3.04 -16.25 3.71
CA PRO A 71 -3.37 -17.46 4.47
C PRO A 71 -4.17 -18.47 3.62
N GLU A 72 -4.90 -17.96 2.64
CA GLU A 72 -5.70 -18.74 1.70
C GLU A 72 -4.87 -19.45 0.62
N THR A 73 -3.66 -19.00 0.26
CA THR A 73 -2.87 -19.66 -0.79
C THR A 73 -2.49 -21.09 -0.40
N TYR A 74 -2.05 -21.30 0.84
CA TYR A 74 -1.75 -22.65 1.33
C TYR A 74 -3.01 -23.48 1.54
N LEU A 75 -4.09 -22.86 2.02
CA LEU A 75 -5.36 -23.56 2.17
C LEU A 75 -5.93 -23.99 0.82
N MET A 76 -5.87 -23.15 -0.20
CA MET A 76 -6.28 -23.44 -1.59
C MET A 76 -5.39 -24.50 -2.23
N LEU A 77 -4.08 -24.44 -1.97
CA LEU A 77 -3.14 -25.50 -2.40
C LEU A 77 -3.49 -26.84 -1.74
N LEU A 78 -3.67 -26.86 -0.42
CA LEU A 78 -3.97 -28.09 0.34
C LEU A 78 -5.34 -28.66 -0.04
N THR A 79 -6.36 -27.82 -0.20
CA THR A 79 -7.68 -28.25 -0.65
C THR A 79 -7.65 -28.78 -2.08
N GLY A 80 -6.90 -28.14 -2.98
CA GLY A 80 -6.66 -28.64 -4.34
C GLY A 80 -5.96 -30.00 -4.36
N LEU A 81 -4.87 -30.15 -3.58
CA LEU A 81 -4.15 -31.42 -3.45
C LEU A 81 -5.02 -32.53 -2.85
N PHE A 82 -5.81 -32.21 -1.82
CA PHE A 82 -6.76 -33.13 -1.21
C PHE A 82 -7.81 -33.61 -2.23
N ALA A 83 -8.41 -32.69 -2.99
CA ALA A 83 -9.38 -33.01 -4.03
C ALA A 83 -8.79 -33.96 -5.08
N ILE A 84 -7.59 -33.67 -5.60
CA ILE A 84 -6.88 -34.54 -6.55
C ILE A 84 -6.64 -35.93 -5.95
N GLY A 85 -6.13 -36.00 -4.72
CA GLY A 85 -5.87 -37.26 -4.02
C GLY A 85 -7.11 -38.14 -3.87
N THR A 86 -8.26 -37.55 -3.51
CA THR A 86 -9.53 -38.29 -3.40
C THR A 86 -10.03 -38.81 -4.75
N ILE A 87 -9.88 -38.04 -5.83
CA ILE A 87 -10.28 -38.45 -7.19
C ILE A 87 -9.40 -39.62 -7.68
N VAL A 88 -8.08 -39.52 -7.51
CA VAL A 88 -7.15 -40.59 -7.91
C VAL A 88 -7.42 -41.89 -7.15
N ARG A 89 -7.68 -41.81 -5.84
CA ARG A 89 -8.05 -42.97 -5.01
C ARG A 89 -9.33 -43.64 -5.49
N ARG A 90 -10.36 -42.85 -5.84
CA ARG A 90 -11.63 -43.37 -6.38
C ARG A 90 -11.44 -44.13 -7.69
N ARG A 91 -10.63 -43.59 -8.62
CA ARG A 91 -10.35 -44.22 -9.92
C ARG A 91 -9.61 -45.55 -9.77
N LYS A 92 -8.63 -45.64 -8.85
CA LYS A 92 -7.93 -46.89 -8.56
C LYS A 92 -8.89 -47.99 -8.08
N ASN A 93 -9.80 -47.65 -7.18
CA ASN A 93 -10.76 -48.63 -6.64
C ASN A 93 -11.78 -49.14 -7.68
N GLN A 94 -12.02 -48.40 -8.76
CA GLN A 94 -12.94 -48.80 -9.84
C GLN A 94 -12.29 -49.72 -10.89
N HIS A 95 -10.95 -49.75 -10.98
CA HIS A 95 -10.20 -50.63 -11.88
C HIS A 95 -9.78 -51.96 -11.23
N SER A 96 -9.99 -52.13 -9.92
CA SER A 96 -9.66 -53.36 -9.18
C SER A 96 -10.90 -54.21 -8.83
N ALA A 97 -12.03 -53.96 -9.49
CA ALA A 97 -13.26 -54.77 -9.48
C ALA A 97 -13.58 -55.16 -10.93
#